data_AF-A0A804IH86-F1
#
_entry.id   AF-A0A804IH86-F1
#
_cell.length_a   1.000
_cell.length_b   1.000
_cell.length_c   1.000
_cell.angle_alpha   90.00
_cell.angle_beta   90.00
_cell.angle_gamma   90.00
#
_symmetry.space_group_name_H-M   'P 1'
#
loop_
_entity.id
_entity.type
_entity.pdbx_description
1 polymer ?
#
loop_
_entity_poly.entity_id
_entity_poly.type
_entity_poly.pdbx_seq_one_letter_code
_entity_poly.pdbx_strand_id
1 'polypeptide(L)'
;MLLLQLFQGSVCLYHKPLEVLFTGDHLASSEQSLVEIGEFYNRQSVSLQLRSVRKLLDIGFVWTLPGHGRRIAFRDNQEKISALEAFLANKEPPFAQH
;
A
#
# COMPACT_ATOMS: atom_id res chain seq x y z
N MET A 1 3.68 18.31 -3.05
CA MET A 1 4.32 17.02 -2.71
C MET A 1 4.23 16.85 -1.20
N LEU A 2 3.66 15.74 -0.72
CA LEU A 2 3.50 15.44 0.70
C LEU A 2 4.31 14.19 1.04
N LEU A 3 5.11 14.26 2.10
CA LEU A 3 5.79 13.10 2.66
C LEU A 3 4.86 12.42 3.66
N LEU A 4 4.54 11.16 3.44
CA LEU A 4 3.71 10.37 4.33
C LEU A 4 4.61 9.43 5.12
N GLN A 5 4.74 9.66 6.42
CA GLN A 5 5.42 8.74 7.31
C GLN A 5 4.50 7.59 7.68
N LEU A 6 4.89 6.39 7.28
CA LEU A 6 4.12 5.17 7.49
C LEU A 6 4.46 4.56 8.86
N PHE A 7 5.75 4.26 9.02
CA PHE A 7 6.42 3.89 10.26
C PHE A 7 7.87 4.43 10.26
N GLN A 8 8.58 4.34 11.38
CA GLN A 8 9.93 4.88 11.48
C GLN A 8 10.87 4.25 10.44
N GLY A 9 11.46 5.08 9.58
CA GLY A 9 12.37 4.63 8.52
C GLY A 9 11.70 4.28 7.18
N SER A 10 10.38 4.42 7.04
CA SER A 10 9.67 4.24 5.77
C SER A 10 8.73 5.41 5.47
N VAL A 11 8.87 5.96 4.27
CA VAL A 11 8.10 7.12 3.80
C VAL A 11 7.55 6.87 2.40
N CYS A 12 6.33 7.32 2.16
CA CYS A 12 5.78 7.46 0.82
C CYS A 12 5.83 8.91 0.36
N LEU A 13 5.94 9.10 -0.96
CA LEU A 13 5.89 10.41 -1.58
C LEU A 13 4.57 10.57 -2.34
N TYR A 14 3.72 11.48 -1.90
CA TYR A 14 2.43 11.76 -2.54
C TYR A 14 2.49 13.04 -3.38
N HIS A 15 2.29 12.88 -4.69
CA HIS A 15 2.18 13.99 -5.63
C HIS A 15 0.71 14.33 -5.89
N LYS A 16 0.11 15.11 -4.98
CA LYS A 16 -1.32 15.47 -5.00
C LYS A 16 -1.88 15.93 -6.36
N PRO A 17 -1.24 16.83 -7.13
CA PRO A 17 -1.80 17.26 -8.42
C PRO A 17 -1.92 16.17 -9.49
N LEU A 18 -1.14 15.08 -9.36
CA LEU A 18 -1.19 13.95 -10.29
C LEU A 18 -1.86 12.72 -9.65
N GLU A 19 -2.22 12.81 -8.37
CA GLU A 19 -2.81 11.70 -7.61
C GLU A 19 -1.92 10.44 -7.65
N VAL A 20 -0.59 10.64 -7.63
CA VAL A 20 0.42 9.57 -7.66
C VAL A 20 1.04 9.40 -6.28
N LEU A 21 1.11 8.15 -5.81
CA LEU A 21 1.83 7.75 -4.61
C LEU A 21 3.04 6.88 -4.99
N PHE A 22 4.24 7.36 -4.71
CA PHE A 22 5.43 6.51 -4.72
C PHE A 22 5.56 5.84 -3.35
N THR A 23 5.58 4.50 -3.35
CA THR A 23 5.53 3.70 -2.12
C THR A 23 6.86 3.11 -1.70
N GLY A 24 7.89 3.20 -2.56
CA GLY A 24 9.10 2.38 -2.39
C GLY A 24 8.71 0.92 -2.18
N ASP A 25 9.35 0.25 -1.22
CA ASP A 25 9.10 -1.17 -0.94
C ASP A 25 7.91 -1.40 0.00
N HIS A 26 7.16 -0.35 0.35
CA HIS A 26 6.02 -0.49 1.25
C HIS A 26 4.86 -1.26 0.63
N LEU A 27 4.68 -1.10 -0.69
CA LEU A 27 3.80 -1.90 -1.53
C LEU A 27 4.60 -2.35 -2.75
N ALA A 28 4.28 -3.53 -3.25
CA ALA A 28 4.79 -4.07 -4.50
C ALA A 28 3.61 -4.53 -5.38
N SER A 29 3.92 -4.85 -6.63
CA SER A 29 3.00 -5.55 -7.53
C SER A 29 3.71 -6.71 -8.21
N SER A 30 2.93 -7.72 -8.61
CA SER A 30 3.40 -8.89 -9.35
C SER A 30 2.48 -9.17 -10.52
N GLU A 31 2.77 -10.24 -11.28
CA GLU A 31 1.84 -10.72 -12.31
C GLU A 31 0.58 -11.37 -11.69
N GLN A 32 0.64 -11.77 -10.40
CA GLN A 32 -0.45 -12.46 -9.69
C GLN A 32 -1.33 -11.52 -8.88
N SER A 33 -0.81 -10.39 -8.41
CA SER A 33 -1.57 -9.42 -7.62
C SER A 33 -1.14 -7.99 -7.91
N LEU A 34 -2.13 -7.11 -7.96
CA LEU A 34 -1.90 -5.67 -8.08
C LEU A 34 -1.23 -5.11 -6.82
N VAL A 35 -1.58 -5.61 -5.64
CA VAL A 35 -1.07 -5.11 -4.35
C VAL A 35 -0.50 -6.26 -3.54
N GLU A 36 0.77 -6.14 -3.18
CA GLU A 36 1.50 -7.11 -2.36
C GLU A 36 2.44 -6.40 -1.36
N ILE A 37 2.91 -7.17 -0.37
CA ILE A 37 3.97 -6.77 0.55
C ILE A 37 5.04 -7.87 0.60
N GLY A 38 6.32 -7.46 0.64
CA GLY A 38 7.43 -8.40 0.79
C GLY A 38 7.61 -8.86 2.23
N GLU A 39 6.74 -9.74 2.73
CA GLU A 39 6.73 -10.18 4.14
C GLU A 39 8.07 -10.76 4.59
N PHE A 40 8.67 -11.61 3.76
CA PHE A 40 9.98 -12.23 4.04
C PHE A 40 11.11 -11.21 4.17
N TYR A 41 10.99 -10.06 3.49
CA TYR A 41 11.99 -8.98 3.51
C TYR A 41 11.64 -7.88 4.51
N ASN A 42 10.51 -7.99 5.21
CA ASN A 42 10.09 -7.01 6.20
C ASN A 42 10.96 -7.15 7.47
N ARG A 43 11.98 -6.30 7.58
CA ARG A 43 12.89 -6.23 8.73
C ARG A 43 12.29 -5.55 9.98
N GLN A 44 11.01 -5.20 9.93
CA GLN A 44 10.25 -4.58 11.02
C GLN A 44 9.14 -5.54 11.47
N SER A 45 7.89 -5.23 11.14
CA SER A 45 6.73 -6.06 11.47
C SER A 45 5.72 -5.95 10.34
N VAL A 46 5.19 -7.11 9.92
CA VAL A 46 4.09 -7.18 8.96
C VAL A 46 2.87 -6.43 9.50
N SER A 47 2.52 -6.59 10.77
CA SER A 47 1.41 -5.86 11.39
C SER A 47 1.61 -4.33 11.37
N LEU A 48 2.84 -3.83 11.56
CA LEU A 48 3.13 -2.40 11.39
C LEU A 48 2.95 -1.92 9.95
N GLN A 49 3.36 -2.74 8.98
CA GLN A 49 3.15 -2.46 7.56
C GLN A 49 1.66 -2.44 7.23
N LEU A 50 0.87 -3.42 7.67
CA LEU A 50 -0.58 -3.46 7.46
C LEU A 50 -1.31 -2.28 8.11
N ARG A 51 -0.90 -1.85 9.31
CA ARG A 51 -1.41 -0.60 9.92
C ARG A 51 -1.08 0.63 9.09
N SER A 52 0.03 0.63 8.37
CA SER A 52 0.42 1.72 7.49
C SER A 52 -0.35 1.69 6.18
N VAL A 53 -0.61 0.51 5.62
CA VAL A 53 -1.49 0.34 4.45
C VAL A 53 -2.90 0.86 4.73
N ARG A 54 -3.43 0.65 5.95
CA ARG A 54 -4.71 1.26 6.37
C ARG A 54 -4.72 2.79 6.24
N LYS A 55 -3.63 3.47 6.58
CA LYS A 55 -3.53 4.94 6.44
C LYS A 55 -3.63 5.39 4.97
N LEU A 56 -3.30 4.51 4.01
CA LEU A 56 -3.38 4.81 2.58
C LEU A 56 -4.83 4.87 2.06
N LEU A 57 -5.78 4.29 2.79
CA LEU A 57 -7.21 4.37 2.45
C LEU A 57 -7.68 5.83 2.40
N ASP A 58 -7.17 6.66 3.31
CA ASP A 58 -7.53 8.08 3.46
C ASP A 58 -6.81 9.01 2.47
N ILE A 59 -5.86 8.50 1.68
CA ILE A 59 -5.08 9.30 0.73
C ILE A 59 -5.69 9.18 -0.67
N GLY A 60 -6.03 10.31 -1.28
CA GLY A 60 -6.65 10.39 -2.61
C GLY A 60 -5.69 10.19 -3.78
N PHE A 61 -4.97 9.06 -3.83
CA PHE A 61 -4.19 8.68 -5.00
C PHE A 61 -4.96 7.65 -5.84
N VAL A 62 -4.72 7.67 -7.14
CA VAL A 62 -5.23 6.68 -8.11
C VAL A 62 -4.10 5.99 -8.87
N TRP A 63 -2.87 6.48 -8.72
CA TRP A 63 -1.67 5.84 -9.25
C TRP A 63 -0.74 5.43 -8.12
N THR A 64 -0.20 4.22 -8.20
CA THR A 64 0.86 3.74 -7.30
C THR A 64 2.11 3.42 -8.09
N LEU A 65 3.24 3.93 -7.62
CA LEU A 65 4.58 3.63 -8.12
C LEU A 65 5.35 2.86 -7.04
N PRO A 66 5.33 1.51 -7.10
CA PRO A 66 6.11 0.71 -6.17
C PRO A 66 7.61 0.73 -6.52
N GLY A 67 8.45 0.42 -5.53
CA GLY A 67 9.89 0.18 -5.72
C GLY A 67 10.15 -1.10 -6.52
N HIS A 68 9.24 -2.07 -6.43
CA HIS A 68 9.30 -3.34 -7.14
C HIS A 68 7.97 -3.67 -7.82
N GLY A 69 8.05 -4.20 -9.04
CA GLY A 69 6.90 -4.53 -9.87
C GLY A 69 6.52 -3.42 -10.85
N ARG A 70 5.31 -3.52 -11.41
CA ARG A 70 4.73 -2.53 -12.32
C ARG A 70 3.96 -1.45 -11.56
N ARG A 71 3.83 -0.27 -12.19
CA ARG A 71 2.90 0.76 -11.72
C ARG A 71 1.46 0.21 -11.71
N ILE A 72 0.68 0.67 -10.73
CA ILE A 72 -0.73 0.32 -10.59
C ILE A 72 -1.54 1.56 -10.91
N ALA A 73 -2.57 1.40 -11.75
CA ALA A 73 -3.53 2.42 -12.09
C ALA A 73 -4.91 1.97 -11.61
N PHE A 74 -5.53 2.77 -10.75
CA PHE A 74 -6.93 2.63 -10.39
C PHE A 74 -7.74 3.61 -11.24
N ARG A 75 -8.94 3.21 -11.64
CA ARG A 75 -9.92 4.04 -12.35
C ARG A 75 -10.33 5.24 -11.51
N ASP A 76 -10.53 5.04 -10.21
CA ASP A 76 -10.93 6.07 -9.26
C ASP A 76 -10.52 5.70 -7.81
N ASN A 77 -10.76 6.64 -6.89
CA ASN A 77 -10.44 6.45 -5.47
C ASN A 77 -11.24 5.30 -4.83
N GLN A 78 -12.44 4.99 -5.35
CA GLN A 78 -13.27 3.91 -4.82
C GLN A 78 -12.68 2.55 -5.16
N GLU A 79 -12.23 2.34 -6.40
CA GLU A 79 -11.54 1.11 -6.81
C GLU A 79 -10.25 0.92 -6.00
N LYS A 80 -9.48 2.01 -5.79
CA LYS A 80 -8.29 1.98 -4.93
C LYS A 80 -8.62 1.53 -3.51
N ILE A 81 -9.67 2.08 -2.89
CA ILE A 81 -10.10 1.69 -1.55
C ILE A 81 -10.47 0.21 -1.52
N SER A 82 -11.33 -0.23 -2.44
CA SER A 82 -11.77 -1.63 -2.49
C SER A 82 -10.62 -2.61 -2.70
N ALA A 83 -9.63 -2.27 -3.54
CA ALA A 83 -8.45 -3.10 -3.74
C ALA A 83 -7.59 -3.22 -2.46
N LEU A 84 -7.38 -2.12 -1.75
CA LEU A 84 -6.62 -2.11 -0.50
C LEU A 84 -7.36 -2.83 0.64
N GLU A 85 -8.68 -2.68 0.74
CA GLU A 85 -9.50 -3.41 1.71
C GLU A 85 -9.48 -4.92 1.45
N ALA A 86 -9.62 -5.35 0.19
CA ALA A 86 -9.51 -6.76 -0.18
C ALA A 86 -8.12 -7.33 0.16
N PHE A 87 -7.06 -6.57 -0.10
CA PHE A 87 -5.71 -6.94 0.30
C PHE A 87 -5.58 -7.10 1.83
N LEU A 88 -6.08 -6.14 2.61
CA LEU A 88 -6.04 -6.18 4.07
C LEU A 88 -6.83 -7.38 4.63
N ALA A 89 -8.04 -7.62 4.12
CA ALA A 89 -8.88 -8.75 4.54
C ALA A 89 -8.22 -10.11 4.29
N ASN A 90 -7.50 -10.26 3.18
CA ASN A 90 -6.75 -11.47 2.87
C ASN A 90 -5.56 -11.69 3.82
N LYS A 91 -4.95 -10.62 4.34
CA LYS A 91 -3.79 -10.68 5.24
C LYS A 91 -4.17 -10.81 6.71
N GLU A 92 -5.36 -10.36 7.09
CA GLU A 92 -5.88 -10.42 8.46
C GLU A 92 -7.25 -11.11 8.48
N PRO A 93 -7.32 -12.42 8.17
CA PRO A 93 -8.59 -13.12 8.16
C PRO A 93 -9.21 -13.10 9.57
N PRO A 94 -10.56 -13.03 9.68
CA PRO A 94 -11.27 -12.87 10.96
C PRO A 94 -10.91 -13.90 12.05
N PHE A 95 -10.43 -15.08 11.64
CA PHE A 95 -10.11 -16.21 12.52
C PHE A 95 -8.64 -16.26 13.00
N ALA A 96 -7.79 -15.34 12.56
CA ALA A 96 -6.37 -15.29 12.93
C ALA A 96 -6.06 -14.32 14.09
N GLN A 97 -7.09 -13.77 14.74
CA GLN A 97 -6.95 -12.92 15.93
C GLN A 97 -7.21 -13.74 17.20
N HIS A 98 -6.29 -14.63 17.56
CA HIS A 98 -6.28 -15.34 18.84
C HIS A 98 -4.89 -15.29 19.47
#